data_AF-A0A2V8C9W5-F1
#
_entry.id   AF-A0A2V8C9W5-F1
#
_cell.length_a   1.000
_cell.length_b   1.000
_cell.length_c   1.000
_cell.angle_alpha   90.00
_cell.angle_beta   90.00
_cell.angle_gamma   90.00
#
_symmetry.space_group_name_H-M   'P 1'
#
loop_
_entity.id
_entity.type
_entity.pdbx_description
1 polymer ?
#
loop_
_entity_poly.entity_id
_entity_poly.type
_entity_poly.pdbx_seq_one_letter_code
_entity_poly.pdbx_strand_id
1 'polypeptide(L)'
;MSGAFQRAGDAVRVTASLTDVDSGQLIRSTKVDGTLSEIFDLQDRLVQELAGWLRAASVPDRRASSETAVVDAYEAFSRGLLNRSVETFEALDRAVTLFERAVRLDPAYARAHIELGVAYATKADYLSMSELRDRALSSLRRAVELQPESGRGWRELGWLLTAMGQDVEGMAAIRRALALDPDDATAYAAMARALFIGSARFAEAADWYDRALERNPKAGWYALQLAHCAALLRDFDRGRRAAERAMELQEAFLSGREGLAVVGGYMRAGHLAALQERYSDALQYFEREIDFLVRTDHALRNRILVELNARLGGAHLRLGNVHKANALFHVALESFERRVRLGADDPFTRYYAASVHAMRGDAEPALAFLERSLAELPAFTAARARIEPEFDGLRADPRFERLIGLLTPRLSL
;
A
#
# COMPACT_ATOMS: atom_id res chain seq x y z
N MET A 1 -20.94 2.09 -2.70
CA MET A 1 -21.48 2.98 -1.64
C MET A 1 -20.83 2.59 -0.32
N SER A 2 -20.46 3.56 0.50
CA SER A 2 -19.95 3.37 1.86
C SER A 2 -20.79 4.17 2.85
N GLY A 3 -20.70 3.86 4.14
CA GLY A 3 -21.41 4.62 5.17
C GLY A 3 -20.68 4.59 6.51
N ALA A 4 -20.94 5.62 7.31
CA ALA A 4 -20.44 5.78 8.67
C ALA A 4 -21.58 6.25 9.58
N PHE A 5 -21.56 5.88 10.86
CA PHE A 5 -22.52 6.40 11.83
C PHE A 5 -21.81 7.02 13.04
N GLN A 6 -22.42 8.04 13.61
CA GLN A 6 -21.99 8.71 14.84
C GLN A 6 -23.17 8.76 15.80
N ARG A 7 -22.90 8.57 17.09
CA ARG A 7 -23.92 8.60 18.15
C ARG A 7 -23.46 9.49 19.31
N ALA A 8 -24.36 10.32 19.82
CA ALA A 8 -24.17 11.09 21.05
C ALA A 8 -25.49 11.09 21.85
N GLY A 9 -25.57 10.28 22.90
CA GLY A 9 -26.81 10.08 23.65
C GLY A 9 -27.88 9.40 22.80
N ASP A 10 -29.03 10.07 22.62
CA ASP A 10 -30.13 9.65 21.74
C ASP A 10 -29.93 10.11 20.29
N ALA A 11 -29.04 11.09 20.04
CA ALA A 11 -28.80 11.59 18.70
C ALA A 11 -27.96 10.60 17.88
N VAL A 12 -28.39 10.36 16.66
CA VAL A 12 -27.74 9.51 15.66
C VAL A 12 -27.54 10.30 14.37
N ARG A 13 -26.38 10.11 13.77
CA ARG A 13 -26.00 10.69 12.48
C ARG A 13 -25.47 9.58 11.59
N VAL A 14 -26.09 9.39 10.45
CA VAL A 14 -25.64 8.44 9.43
C VAL A 14 -25.14 9.21 8.23
N THR A 15 -23.91 8.95 7.81
CA THR A 15 -23.33 9.49 6.59
C THR A 15 -23.27 8.37 5.58
N ALA A 16 -23.75 8.60 4.35
CA ALA A 16 -23.64 7.66 3.25
C ALA A 16 -22.99 8.33 2.05
N SER A 17 -22.13 7.60 1.35
CA SER A 17 -21.38 8.09 0.21
C SER A 17 -21.49 7.13 -0.97
N LEU A 18 -21.71 7.71 -2.15
CA LEU A 18 -21.59 7.06 -3.45
C LEU A 18 -20.21 7.39 -4.01
N THR A 19 -19.42 6.35 -4.26
CA THR A 19 -18.08 6.43 -4.81
C THR A 19 -18.08 5.68 -6.14
N ASP A 20 -17.46 6.27 -7.14
CA ASP A 20 -17.19 5.60 -8.41
C ASP A 20 -16.25 4.41 -8.16
N VAL A 21 -16.64 3.24 -8.65
CA VAL A 21 -15.93 1.99 -8.32
C VAL A 21 -14.62 1.87 -9.10
N ASP A 22 -14.53 2.48 -10.28
CA ASP A 22 -13.39 2.34 -11.17
C ASP A 22 -12.29 3.37 -10.84
N SER A 23 -12.67 4.62 -10.52
CA SER A 23 -11.74 5.72 -10.17
C SER A 23 -11.54 5.92 -8.66
N GLY A 24 -12.42 5.36 -7.82
CA GLY A 24 -12.41 5.59 -6.38
C GLY A 24 -12.82 7.01 -5.97
N GLN A 25 -13.33 7.84 -6.89
CA GLN A 25 -13.77 9.20 -6.59
C GLN A 25 -15.13 9.22 -5.88
N LEU A 26 -15.27 10.06 -4.85
CA LEU A 26 -16.58 10.34 -4.26
C LEU A 26 -17.46 11.08 -5.28
N ILE A 27 -18.54 10.43 -5.70
CA ILE A 27 -19.57 11.01 -6.59
C ILE A 27 -20.51 11.91 -5.79
N ARG A 28 -20.99 11.41 -4.64
CA ARG A 28 -21.96 12.12 -3.79
C ARG A 28 -21.90 11.63 -2.36
N SER A 29 -22.15 12.49 -1.39
CA SER A 29 -22.40 12.10 0.00
C SER A 29 -23.69 12.74 0.53
N THR A 30 -24.30 12.07 1.51
CA THR A 30 -25.42 12.57 2.30
C THR A 30 -25.14 12.30 3.78
N LYS A 31 -25.81 13.08 4.60
CA LYS A 31 -25.79 13.02 6.03
C LYS A 31 -27.23 13.15 6.51
N VAL A 32 -27.71 12.11 7.18
CA VAL A 32 -29.05 12.05 7.77
C VAL A 32 -28.91 12.03 9.28
N ASP A 33 -29.48 13.04 9.93
CA ASP A 33 -29.55 13.15 11.38
C ASP A 33 -30.92 12.71 11.90
N GLY A 34 -30.95 12.13 13.10
CA GLY A 34 -32.17 11.72 13.81
C GLY A 34 -31.86 11.19 15.20
N THR A 35 -32.80 10.43 15.76
CA THR A 35 -32.68 9.85 17.11
C THR A 35 -32.79 8.32 17.08
N LEU A 36 -32.34 7.63 18.13
CA LEU A 36 -32.52 6.17 18.23
C LEU A 36 -33.98 5.79 18.41
N SER A 37 -34.75 6.67 19.05
CA SER A 37 -36.20 6.52 19.21
C SER A 37 -36.95 6.47 17.87
N GLU A 38 -36.38 7.05 16.81
CA GLU A 38 -36.97 7.12 15.46
C GLU A 38 -36.09 6.42 14.40
N ILE A 39 -35.38 5.36 14.81
CA ILE A 39 -34.35 4.73 13.96
C ILE A 39 -34.89 4.20 12.61
N PHE A 40 -36.15 3.72 12.58
CA PHE A 40 -36.79 3.23 11.36
C PHE A 40 -37.14 4.37 10.40
N ASP A 41 -37.60 5.51 10.91
CA ASP A 41 -37.86 6.69 10.08
C ASP A 41 -36.56 7.28 9.52
N LEU A 42 -35.48 7.22 10.31
CA LEU A 42 -34.14 7.57 9.83
C LEU A 42 -33.67 6.61 8.73
N GLN A 43 -33.91 5.31 8.88
CA GLN A 43 -33.63 4.30 7.87
C GLN A 43 -34.42 4.58 6.57
N ASP A 44 -35.73 4.83 6.67
CA ASP A 44 -36.58 5.07 5.49
C ASP A 44 -36.17 6.33 4.72
N ARG A 45 -35.85 7.41 5.44
CA ARG A 45 -35.31 8.64 4.82
C ARG A 45 -34.00 8.37 4.08
N LEU A 46 -33.08 7.64 4.71
CA LEU A 46 -31.80 7.29 4.09
C LEU A 46 -32.01 6.42 2.84
N VAL A 47 -32.89 5.41 2.91
CA VAL A 47 -33.21 4.54 1.77
C VAL A 47 -33.84 5.34 0.63
N GLN A 48 -34.77 6.25 0.91
CA GLN A 48 -35.38 7.09 -0.12
C GLN A 48 -34.36 7.99 -0.80
N GLU A 49 -33.43 8.57 -0.04
CA GLU A 49 -32.39 9.43 -0.58
C GLU A 49 -31.44 8.65 -1.50
N LEU A 50 -30.95 7.49 -1.03
CA LEU A 50 -30.06 6.61 -1.80
C LEU A 50 -30.76 6.07 -3.06
N ALA A 51 -32.03 5.70 -2.96
CA ALA A 51 -32.84 5.29 -4.10
C ALA A 51 -33.10 6.45 -5.08
N GLY A 52 -33.19 7.68 -4.58
CA GLY A 52 -33.28 8.89 -5.38
C GLY A 52 -32.00 9.12 -6.19
N TRP A 53 -30.83 8.90 -5.59
CA TRP A 53 -29.54 9.00 -6.29
C TRP A 53 -29.42 7.98 -7.41
N LEU A 54 -29.80 6.73 -7.15
CA LEU A 54 -29.75 5.66 -8.15
C LEU A 54 -30.70 5.93 -9.33
N ARG A 55 -31.84 6.61 -9.09
CA ARG A 55 -32.79 7.00 -10.13
C ARG A 55 -32.36 8.25 -10.92
N ALA A 56 -31.72 9.20 -10.24
CA ALA A 56 -31.28 10.47 -10.83
C ALA A 56 -29.96 10.34 -11.60
N ALA A 57 -29.14 9.34 -11.27
CA ALA A 57 -28.06 8.92 -12.14
C ALA A 57 -28.71 8.39 -13.42
N SER A 58 -28.73 9.20 -14.49
CA SER A 58 -28.98 8.69 -15.84
C SER A 58 -28.06 7.49 -16.03
N VAL A 59 -28.61 6.28 -16.18
CA VAL A 59 -27.81 5.12 -16.61
C VAL A 59 -27.32 5.53 -18.00
N PRO A 60 -26.04 5.94 -18.17
CA PRO A 60 -25.54 6.21 -19.50
C PRO A 60 -25.74 4.91 -20.26
N ASP A 61 -26.18 5.01 -21.51
CA ASP A 61 -26.35 3.87 -22.41
C ASP A 61 -25.15 2.93 -22.25
N ARG A 62 -25.35 1.86 -21.47
CA ARG A 62 -24.31 0.89 -21.14
C ARG A 62 -24.05 0.18 -22.45
N ARG A 63 -23.05 0.64 -23.20
CA ARG A 63 -22.40 -0.21 -24.21
C ARG A 63 -22.26 -1.59 -23.56
N ALA A 64 -22.99 -2.54 -24.15
CA ALA A 64 -23.40 -3.82 -23.60
C ALA A 64 -22.49 -4.42 -22.50
N SER A 65 -23.06 -4.52 -21.29
CA SER A 65 -22.72 -5.40 -20.15
C SER A 65 -21.27 -5.91 -20.02
N SER A 66 -20.45 -5.24 -19.19
CA SER A 66 -19.26 -5.83 -18.55
C SER A 66 -19.59 -6.74 -17.35
N GLU A 67 -20.88 -6.91 -17.06
CA GLU A 67 -21.40 -7.63 -15.89
C GLU A 67 -21.92 -9.01 -16.31
N THR A 68 -21.95 -9.93 -15.35
CA THR A 68 -22.51 -11.28 -15.54
C THR A 68 -24.05 -11.26 -15.65
N ALA A 69 -24.60 -12.13 -16.50
CA ALA A 69 -26.04 -12.40 -16.53
C ALA A 69 -26.48 -13.41 -15.44
N VAL A 70 -25.53 -14.07 -14.77
CA VAL A 70 -25.78 -15.03 -13.69
C VAL A 70 -26.00 -14.26 -12.39
N VAL A 71 -27.27 -14.10 -11.99
CA VAL A 71 -27.67 -13.30 -10.81
C VAL A 71 -26.91 -13.73 -9.54
N ASP A 72 -26.81 -15.03 -9.28
CA ASP A 72 -26.09 -15.54 -8.10
C ASP A 72 -24.59 -15.22 -8.13
N ALA A 73 -23.99 -15.17 -9.33
CA ALA A 73 -22.59 -14.79 -9.49
C ALA A 73 -22.41 -13.29 -9.21
N TYR A 74 -23.33 -12.45 -9.69
CA TYR A 74 -23.36 -11.02 -9.39
C TYR A 74 -23.60 -10.74 -7.91
N GLU A 75 -24.49 -11.50 -7.24
CA GLU A 75 -24.72 -11.38 -5.80
C GLU A 75 -23.46 -11.74 -5.01
N ALA A 76 -22.86 -12.90 -5.29
CA ALA A 76 -21.63 -13.33 -4.64
C ALA A 76 -20.50 -12.31 -4.84
N PHE A 77 -20.33 -11.82 -6.07
CA PHE A 77 -19.38 -10.77 -6.41
C PHE A 77 -19.62 -9.47 -5.62
N SER A 78 -20.87 -8.99 -5.60
CA SER A 78 -21.24 -7.75 -4.90
C SER A 78 -20.97 -7.84 -3.41
N ARG A 79 -21.30 -8.98 -2.79
CA ARG A 79 -20.98 -9.25 -1.38
C ARG A 79 -19.47 -9.36 -1.14
N GLY A 80 -18.73 -9.90 -2.11
CA GLY A 80 -17.27 -9.95 -2.08
C GLY A 80 -16.66 -8.55 -2.04
N LEU A 81 -17.14 -7.64 -2.89
CA LEU A 81 -16.70 -6.24 -2.91
C LEU A 81 -16.94 -5.54 -1.56
N LEU A 82 -18.12 -5.75 -0.94
CA LEU A 82 -18.42 -5.19 0.37
C LEU A 82 -17.44 -5.68 1.43
N ASN A 83 -17.13 -6.98 1.44
CA ASN A 83 -16.15 -7.52 2.39
C ASN A 83 -14.73 -6.99 2.12
N ARG A 84 -14.33 -6.84 0.85
CA ARG A 84 -13.02 -6.26 0.51
C ARG A 84 -12.87 -4.83 1.04
N SER A 85 -13.94 -4.04 1.06
CA SER A 85 -13.92 -2.65 1.57
C SER A 85 -13.80 -2.52 3.09
N VAL A 86 -13.96 -3.60 3.87
CA VAL A 86 -13.85 -3.57 5.34
C VAL A 86 -12.38 -3.66 5.79
N GLU A 87 -11.46 -4.03 4.90
CA GLU A 87 -10.00 -4.02 5.12
C GLU A 87 -9.48 -4.81 6.35
N THR A 88 -10.26 -5.76 6.87
CA THR A 88 -9.81 -6.71 7.90
C THR A 88 -9.42 -8.06 7.32
N PHE A 89 -8.58 -8.82 8.02
CA PHE A 89 -8.17 -10.16 7.58
C PHE A 89 -9.38 -11.10 7.37
N GLU A 90 -10.31 -11.10 8.32
CA GLU A 90 -11.50 -11.92 8.27
C GLU A 90 -12.43 -11.52 7.10
N ALA A 91 -12.53 -10.22 6.82
CA ALA A 91 -13.28 -9.73 5.68
C ALA A 91 -12.58 -10.07 4.35
N LEU A 92 -11.24 -10.02 4.29
CA LEU A 92 -10.49 -10.45 3.11
C LEU A 92 -10.72 -11.94 2.80
N ASP A 93 -10.72 -12.81 3.82
CA ASP A 93 -11.02 -14.24 3.65
C ASP A 93 -12.45 -14.48 3.15
N ARG A 94 -13.42 -13.75 3.70
CA ARG A 94 -14.80 -13.77 3.19
C ARG A 94 -14.87 -13.28 1.75
N ALA A 95 -14.15 -12.21 1.41
CA ALA A 95 -14.12 -11.66 0.06
C ALA A 95 -13.58 -12.69 -0.95
N VAL A 96 -12.45 -13.34 -0.64
CA VAL A 96 -11.90 -14.44 -1.46
C VAL A 96 -12.93 -15.54 -1.68
N THR A 97 -13.57 -16.03 -0.60
CA THR A 97 -14.58 -17.10 -0.69
C THR A 97 -15.75 -16.71 -1.60
N LEU A 98 -16.19 -15.45 -1.52
CA LEU A 98 -17.29 -14.91 -2.30
C LEU A 98 -16.89 -14.71 -3.78
N PHE A 99 -15.69 -14.23 -4.07
CA PHE A 99 -15.19 -14.12 -5.44
C PHE A 99 -14.94 -15.48 -6.08
N GLU A 100 -14.41 -16.45 -5.34
CA GLU A 100 -14.30 -17.84 -5.82
C GLU A 100 -15.67 -18.41 -6.15
N ARG A 101 -16.69 -18.13 -5.32
CA ARG A 101 -18.08 -18.53 -5.62
C ARG A 101 -18.58 -17.84 -6.90
N ALA A 102 -18.34 -16.54 -7.07
CA ALA A 102 -18.75 -15.82 -8.28
C ALA A 102 -18.11 -16.42 -9.54
N VAL A 103 -16.81 -16.71 -9.51
CA VAL A 103 -16.07 -17.33 -10.62
C VAL A 103 -16.53 -18.78 -10.88
N ARG A 104 -16.88 -19.55 -9.84
CA ARG A 104 -17.45 -20.90 -10.04
C ARG A 104 -18.84 -20.86 -10.69
N LEU A 105 -19.66 -19.88 -10.31
CA LEU A 105 -21.02 -19.72 -10.84
C LEU A 105 -21.00 -19.18 -12.28
N ASP A 106 -20.07 -18.27 -12.58
CA ASP A 106 -19.81 -17.78 -13.93
C ASP A 106 -18.31 -17.70 -14.21
N PRO A 107 -17.73 -18.74 -14.82
CA PRO A 107 -16.31 -18.76 -15.19
C PRO A 107 -15.90 -17.72 -16.25
N ALA A 108 -16.87 -17.11 -16.96
CA ALA A 108 -16.63 -16.06 -17.94
C ALA A 108 -16.74 -14.64 -17.35
N TYR A 109 -17.04 -14.51 -16.05
CA TYR A 109 -17.18 -13.22 -15.40
C TYR A 109 -15.83 -12.55 -15.15
N ALA A 110 -15.30 -11.86 -16.17
CA ALA A 110 -13.97 -11.24 -16.16
C ALA A 110 -13.71 -10.36 -14.93
N ARG A 111 -14.69 -9.54 -14.51
CA ARG A 111 -14.55 -8.67 -13.34
C ARG A 111 -14.40 -9.43 -12.03
N ALA A 112 -15.09 -10.56 -11.87
CA ALA A 112 -14.92 -11.42 -10.71
C ALA A 112 -13.52 -12.07 -10.67
N HIS A 113 -12.96 -12.44 -11.83
CA HIS A 113 -11.57 -12.87 -11.93
C HIS A 113 -10.57 -11.77 -11.54
N ILE A 114 -10.82 -10.50 -11.93
CA ILE A 114 -10.00 -9.37 -11.48
C ILE A 114 -10.01 -9.24 -9.96
N GLU A 115 -11.20 -9.19 -9.35
CA GLU A 115 -11.32 -9.02 -7.89
C GLU A 115 -10.78 -10.23 -7.11
N LEU A 116 -10.97 -11.45 -7.63
CA LEU A 116 -10.38 -12.65 -7.05
C LEU A 116 -8.85 -12.57 -7.07
N GLY A 117 -8.29 -12.16 -8.21
CA GLY A 117 -6.85 -11.94 -8.37
C GLY A 117 -6.29 -10.91 -7.39
N VAL A 118 -6.95 -9.75 -7.27
CA VAL A 118 -6.59 -8.69 -6.32
C VAL A 118 -6.68 -9.18 -4.88
N ALA A 119 -7.72 -9.92 -4.53
CA ALA A 119 -7.91 -10.45 -3.18
C ALA A 119 -6.84 -11.48 -2.81
N TYR A 120 -6.50 -12.40 -3.73
CA TYR A 120 -5.39 -13.34 -3.53
C TYR A 120 -4.04 -12.62 -3.42
N ALA A 121 -3.76 -11.63 -4.28
CA ALA A 121 -2.52 -10.86 -4.24
C ALA A 121 -2.38 -10.12 -2.91
N THR A 122 -3.46 -9.47 -2.45
CA THR A 122 -3.52 -8.77 -1.17
C THR A 122 -3.26 -9.74 -0.01
N LYS A 123 -3.91 -10.92 -0.02
CA LYS A 123 -3.70 -11.96 0.99
C LYS A 123 -2.28 -12.53 0.95
N ALA A 124 -1.70 -12.69 -0.24
CA ALA A 124 -0.32 -13.11 -0.43
C ALA A 124 0.67 -12.12 0.18
N ASP A 125 0.47 -10.82 -0.03
CA ASP A 125 1.30 -9.77 0.56
C ASP A 125 1.19 -9.71 2.09
N TYR A 126 0.03 -10.03 2.65
CA TYR A 126 -0.16 -10.12 4.10
C TYR A 126 0.51 -11.34 4.73
N LEU A 127 0.37 -12.52 4.11
CA LEU A 127 0.82 -13.79 4.65
C LEU A 127 2.21 -14.23 4.15
N SER A 128 2.83 -13.46 3.25
CA SER A 128 4.06 -13.84 2.54
C SER A 128 3.96 -15.21 1.80
N MET A 129 2.77 -15.59 1.35
CA MET A 129 2.51 -16.91 0.74
C MET A 129 2.66 -16.87 -0.79
N SER A 130 3.67 -17.54 -1.34
CA SER A 130 3.91 -17.60 -2.80
C SER A 130 2.76 -18.25 -3.58
N GLU A 131 2.17 -19.33 -3.06
CA GLU A 131 1.05 -20.03 -3.72
C GLU A 131 -0.15 -19.12 -3.98
N LEU A 132 -0.41 -18.15 -3.08
CA LEU A 132 -1.48 -17.18 -3.28
C LEU A 132 -1.16 -16.20 -4.42
N ARG A 133 0.11 -15.91 -4.69
CA ARG A 133 0.51 -15.11 -5.87
C ARG A 133 0.26 -15.88 -7.17
N ASP A 134 0.50 -17.20 -7.17
CA ASP A 134 0.21 -18.04 -8.35
C ASP A 134 -1.29 -18.10 -8.65
N ARG A 135 -2.14 -18.22 -7.61
CA ARG A 135 -3.60 -18.16 -7.76
C ARG A 135 -4.07 -16.79 -8.24
N ALA A 136 -3.46 -15.73 -7.73
CA ALA A 136 -3.71 -14.37 -8.19
C ALA A 136 -3.36 -14.21 -9.68
N LEU A 137 -2.20 -14.72 -10.08
CA LEU A 137 -1.71 -14.64 -11.46
C LEU A 137 -2.62 -15.39 -12.43
N SER A 138 -3.04 -16.60 -12.07
CA SER A 138 -4.00 -17.39 -12.85
C SER A 138 -5.32 -16.63 -13.06
N SER A 139 -5.87 -16.04 -11.98
CA SER A 139 -7.13 -15.28 -12.04
C SER A 139 -6.98 -14.03 -12.90
N LEU A 140 -5.90 -13.25 -12.75
CA LEU A 140 -5.67 -12.03 -13.53
C LEU A 140 -5.37 -12.32 -15.00
N ARG A 141 -4.64 -13.40 -15.32
CA ARG A 141 -4.47 -13.86 -16.71
C ARG A 141 -5.82 -14.23 -17.33
N ARG A 142 -6.65 -14.97 -16.59
CA ARG A 142 -7.99 -15.31 -17.07
C ARG A 142 -8.86 -14.07 -17.31
N ALA A 143 -8.75 -13.07 -16.44
CA ALA A 143 -9.47 -11.81 -16.62
C ALA A 143 -9.10 -11.08 -17.92
N VAL A 144 -7.80 -10.96 -18.24
CA VAL A 144 -7.35 -10.27 -19.47
C VAL A 144 -7.59 -11.10 -20.73
N GLU A 145 -7.67 -12.43 -20.63
CA GLU A 145 -8.13 -13.30 -21.72
C GLU A 145 -9.62 -13.09 -22.02
N LEU A 146 -10.46 -13.03 -20.98
CA LEU A 146 -11.90 -12.84 -21.10
C LEU A 146 -12.26 -11.42 -21.57
N GLN A 147 -11.51 -10.42 -21.11
CA GLN A 147 -11.74 -9.02 -21.46
C GLN A 147 -10.42 -8.29 -21.78
N PRO A 148 -9.87 -8.46 -22.99
CA PRO A 148 -8.59 -7.87 -23.41
C PRO A 148 -8.57 -6.33 -23.46
N GLU A 149 -9.75 -5.70 -23.49
CA GLU A 149 -9.91 -4.24 -23.48
C GLU A 149 -10.11 -3.69 -22.06
N SER A 150 -10.00 -4.53 -21.02
CA SER A 150 -10.04 -4.07 -19.62
C SER A 150 -8.70 -3.48 -19.20
N GLY A 151 -8.58 -2.15 -19.22
CA GLY A 151 -7.39 -1.44 -18.73
C GLY A 151 -7.04 -1.82 -17.30
N ARG A 152 -8.05 -1.93 -16.42
CA ARG A 152 -7.87 -2.38 -15.04
C ARG A 152 -7.32 -3.82 -14.96
N GLY A 153 -7.82 -4.76 -15.76
CA GLY A 153 -7.32 -6.14 -15.77
C GLY A 153 -5.82 -6.19 -16.07
N TRP A 154 -5.39 -5.44 -17.11
CA TRP A 154 -3.97 -5.32 -17.47
C TRP A 154 -3.14 -4.63 -16.39
N ARG A 155 -3.68 -3.61 -15.73
CA ARG A 155 -3.01 -2.91 -14.62
C ARG A 155 -2.75 -3.85 -13.45
N GLU A 156 -3.78 -4.56 -12.97
CA GLU A 156 -3.66 -5.47 -11.83
C GLU A 156 -2.71 -6.63 -12.16
N LEU A 157 -2.79 -7.16 -13.39
CA LEU A 157 -1.85 -8.19 -13.87
C LEU A 157 -0.42 -7.66 -13.83
N GLY A 158 -0.19 -6.47 -14.36
CA GLY A 158 1.13 -5.85 -14.38
C GLY A 158 1.68 -5.56 -12.99
N TRP A 159 0.85 -5.08 -12.07
CA TRP A 159 1.21 -4.89 -10.66
C TRP A 159 1.67 -6.20 -10.01
N LEU A 160 0.91 -7.29 -10.20
CA LEU A 160 1.25 -8.58 -9.62
C LEU A 160 2.55 -9.15 -10.21
N LEU A 161 2.71 -9.10 -11.54
CA LEU A 161 3.92 -9.58 -12.22
C LEU A 161 5.17 -8.87 -11.68
N THR A 162 5.11 -7.55 -11.54
CA THR A 162 6.17 -6.76 -10.89
C THR A 162 6.40 -7.18 -9.44
N ALA A 163 5.34 -7.42 -8.66
CA ALA A 163 5.47 -7.90 -7.27
C ALA A 163 6.09 -9.30 -7.17
N MET A 164 6.03 -10.09 -8.25
CA MET A 164 6.67 -11.40 -8.39
C MET A 164 8.08 -11.32 -9.02
N GLY A 165 8.61 -10.12 -9.27
CA GLY A 165 9.93 -9.91 -9.90
C GLY A 165 9.94 -10.10 -11.42
N GLN A 166 8.78 -10.28 -12.05
CA GLN A 166 8.63 -10.40 -13.51
C GLN A 166 8.47 -9.01 -14.14
N ASP A 167 9.44 -8.13 -13.90
CA ASP A 167 9.34 -6.69 -14.20
C ASP A 167 9.11 -6.39 -15.69
N VAL A 168 9.75 -7.14 -16.59
CA VAL A 168 9.62 -6.91 -18.04
C VAL A 168 8.18 -7.16 -18.52
N GLU A 169 7.60 -8.30 -18.13
CA GLU A 169 6.20 -8.61 -18.43
C GLU A 169 5.24 -7.67 -17.68
N GLY A 170 5.53 -7.37 -16.42
CA GLY A 170 4.72 -6.47 -15.60
C GLY A 170 4.62 -5.06 -16.20
N MET A 171 5.74 -4.47 -16.57
CA MET A 171 5.78 -3.17 -17.24
C MET A 171 5.15 -3.20 -18.63
N ALA A 172 5.15 -4.34 -19.34
CA ALA A 172 4.43 -4.48 -20.60
C ALA A 172 2.91 -4.47 -20.40
N ALA A 173 2.41 -5.20 -19.39
CA ALA A 173 1.00 -5.19 -19.02
C ALA A 173 0.54 -3.81 -18.55
N ILE A 174 1.34 -3.09 -17.73
CA ILE A 174 1.03 -1.72 -17.31
C ILE A 174 0.98 -0.77 -18.51
N ARG A 175 1.90 -0.88 -19.48
CA ARG A 175 1.84 -0.09 -20.72
C ARG A 175 0.58 -0.39 -21.55
N ARG A 176 0.12 -1.65 -21.58
CA ARG A 176 -1.15 -2.00 -22.21
C ARG A 176 -2.33 -1.36 -21.48
N ALA A 177 -2.33 -1.35 -20.15
CA ALA A 177 -3.34 -0.66 -19.36
C ALA A 177 -3.39 0.84 -19.68
N LEU A 178 -2.23 1.51 -19.71
CA LEU A 178 -2.12 2.94 -20.06
C LEU A 178 -2.51 3.26 -21.51
N ALA A 179 -2.37 2.31 -22.43
CA ALA A 179 -2.84 2.46 -23.81
C ALA A 179 -4.37 2.38 -23.92
N LEU A 180 -5.02 1.64 -23.00
CA LEU A 180 -6.47 1.50 -22.92
C LEU A 180 -7.12 2.65 -22.13
N ASP A 181 -6.45 3.09 -21.06
CA ASP A 181 -6.84 4.23 -20.23
C ASP A 181 -5.61 5.10 -19.91
N PRO A 182 -5.38 6.17 -20.70
CA PRO A 182 -4.26 7.09 -20.52
C PRO A 182 -4.29 7.91 -19.22
N ASP A 183 -5.43 7.95 -18.53
CA ASP A 183 -5.66 8.76 -17.32
C ASP A 183 -5.69 7.92 -16.03
N ASP A 184 -5.49 6.59 -16.11
CA ASP A 184 -5.46 5.71 -14.93
C ASP A 184 -4.26 6.01 -14.02
N ALA A 185 -4.48 6.85 -13.01
CA ALA A 185 -3.51 7.21 -11.99
C ALA A 185 -2.84 6.00 -11.32
N THR A 186 -3.57 4.90 -11.15
CA THR A 186 -3.05 3.68 -10.51
C THR A 186 -2.10 2.94 -11.44
N ALA A 187 -2.32 2.99 -12.76
CA ALA A 187 -1.38 2.45 -13.73
C ALA A 187 -0.05 3.24 -13.77
N TYR A 188 -0.10 4.58 -13.64
CA TYR A 188 1.13 5.38 -13.45
C TYR A 188 1.87 4.98 -12.16
N ALA A 189 1.15 4.82 -11.05
CA ALA A 189 1.74 4.38 -9.78
C ALA A 189 2.30 2.94 -9.84
N ALA A 190 1.66 2.05 -10.61
CA ALA A 190 2.17 0.70 -10.85
C ALA A 190 3.49 0.74 -11.62
N MET A 191 3.58 1.57 -12.66
CA MET A 191 4.82 1.78 -13.42
C MET A 191 5.92 2.36 -12.52
N ALA A 192 5.57 3.35 -11.68
CA ALA A 192 6.47 3.93 -10.71
C ALA A 192 7.02 2.89 -9.73
N ARG A 193 6.14 2.00 -9.22
CA ARG A 193 6.54 0.90 -8.32
C ARG A 193 7.48 -0.09 -9.00
N ALA A 194 7.24 -0.46 -10.25
CA ALA A 194 8.12 -1.36 -11.00
C ALA A 194 9.53 -0.77 -11.15
N LEU A 195 9.61 0.51 -11.50
CA LEU A 195 10.89 1.22 -11.59
C LEU A 195 11.55 1.35 -10.21
N PHE A 196 10.76 1.61 -9.17
CA PHE A 196 11.25 1.81 -7.80
C PHE A 196 11.83 0.52 -7.19
N ILE A 197 11.04 -0.55 -7.15
CA ILE A 197 11.38 -1.79 -6.45
C ILE A 197 12.08 -2.79 -7.37
N GLY A 198 11.62 -2.92 -8.62
CA GLY A 198 12.17 -3.91 -9.55
C GLY A 198 13.56 -3.53 -10.08
N SER A 199 13.72 -2.25 -10.45
CA SER A 199 14.94 -1.78 -11.13
C SER A 199 15.76 -0.74 -10.36
N ALA A 200 15.32 -0.30 -9.18
CA ALA A 200 15.95 0.78 -8.41
C ALA A 200 16.19 2.09 -9.19
N ARG A 201 15.36 2.37 -10.21
CA ARG A 201 15.41 3.58 -11.04
C ARG A 201 14.64 4.70 -10.35
N PHE A 202 15.19 5.20 -9.24
CA PHE A 202 14.48 6.10 -8.32
C PHE A 202 14.03 7.42 -8.95
N ALA A 203 14.85 8.03 -9.80
CA ALA A 203 14.52 9.29 -10.47
C ALA A 203 13.28 9.13 -11.37
N GLU A 204 13.30 8.12 -12.23
CA GLU A 204 12.17 7.84 -13.12
C GLU A 204 10.93 7.41 -12.32
N ALA A 205 11.09 6.59 -11.28
CA ALA A 205 9.99 6.22 -10.40
C ALA A 205 9.33 7.46 -9.77
N ALA A 206 10.11 8.44 -9.30
CA ALA A 206 9.58 9.68 -8.76
C ALA A 206 8.76 10.44 -9.82
N ASP A 207 9.25 10.53 -11.07
CA ASP A 207 8.53 11.21 -12.16
C ASP A 207 7.23 10.50 -12.56
N TRP A 208 7.18 9.17 -12.43
CA TRP A 208 5.94 8.42 -12.60
C TRP A 208 4.97 8.60 -11.42
N TYR A 209 5.46 8.69 -10.18
CA TYR A 209 4.61 9.01 -9.03
C TYR A 209 4.05 10.43 -9.08
N ASP A 210 4.81 11.42 -9.54
CA ASP A 210 4.29 12.78 -9.75
C ASP A 210 3.14 12.77 -10.77
N ARG A 211 3.32 12.09 -11.90
CA ARG A 211 2.26 11.91 -12.90
C ARG A 211 1.04 11.16 -12.33
N ALA A 212 1.24 10.19 -11.45
CA ALA A 212 0.14 9.53 -10.74
C ALA A 212 -0.62 10.50 -9.82
N LEU A 213 0.10 11.35 -9.08
CA LEU A 213 -0.47 12.36 -8.19
C LEU A 213 -1.17 13.50 -8.92
N GLU A 214 -0.69 13.91 -10.11
CA GLU A 214 -1.39 14.86 -10.98
C GLU A 214 -2.80 14.37 -11.33
N ARG A 215 -2.94 13.06 -11.59
CA ARG A 215 -4.20 12.41 -11.98
C ARG A 215 -5.09 12.08 -10.77
N ASN A 216 -4.48 11.68 -9.65
CA ASN A 216 -5.18 11.46 -8.39
C ASN A 216 -4.44 12.07 -7.19
N PRO A 217 -4.69 13.36 -6.89
CA PRO A 217 -4.02 14.05 -5.78
C PRO A 217 -4.42 13.55 -4.38
N LYS A 218 -5.49 12.75 -4.27
CA LYS A 218 -5.99 12.22 -2.99
C LYS A 218 -5.41 10.84 -2.66
N ALA A 219 -4.62 10.23 -3.54
CA ALA A 219 -3.99 8.94 -3.31
C ALA A 219 -2.73 9.08 -2.44
N GLY A 220 -2.90 9.06 -1.11
CA GLY A 220 -1.80 9.30 -0.16
C GLY A 220 -0.69 8.26 -0.20
N TRP A 221 -0.97 7.04 -0.66
CA TRP A 221 0.06 6.03 -0.92
C TRP A 221 1.08 6.50 -1.98
N TYR A 222 0.65 7.20 -3.03
CA TYR A 222 1.57 7.68 -4.07
C TYR A 222 2.51 8.75 -3.52
N ALA A 223 1.97 9.66 -2.68
CA ALA A 223 2.75 10.68 -1.99
C ALA A 223 3.79 10.07 -1.03
N LEU A 224 3.40 9.03 -0.28
CA LEU A 224 4.32 8.28 0.59
C LEU A 224 5.49 7.68 -0.20
N GLN A 225 5.20 7.05 -1.33
CA GLN A 225 6.20 6.39 -2.16
C GLN A 225 7.09 7.38 -2.90
N LEU A 226 6.54 8.50 -3.36
CA LEU A 226 7.30 9.62 -3.90
C LEU A 226 8.27 10.18 -2.87
N ALA A 227 7.82 10.40 -1.63
CA ALA A 227 8.68 10.86 -0.54
C ALA A 227 9.84 9.90 -0.29
N HIS A 228 9.60 8.59 -0.41
CA HIS A 228 10.66 7.59 -0.29
C HIS A 228 11.65 7.62 -1.46
N CYS A 229 11.17 7.73 -2.70
CA CYS A 229 12.03 7.88 -3.87
C CYS A 229 12.92 9.11 -3.74
N ALA A 230 12.32 10.25 -3.38
CA ALA A 230 13.00 11.52 -3.20
C ALA A 230 14.02 11.47 -2.05
N ALA A 231 13.72 10.77 -0.95
CA ALA A 231 14.67 10.53 0.14
C ALA A 231 15.92 9.77 -0.35
N LEU A 232 15.75 8.69 -1.12
CA LEU A 232 16.86 7.93 -1.68
C LEU A 232 17.65 8.71 -2.74
N LEU A 233 17.00 9.66 -3.44
CA LEU A 233 17.66 10.60 -4.35
C LEU A 233 18.31 11.79 -3.63
N ARG A 234 18.06 11.96 -2.33
CA ARG A 234 18.38 13.19 -1.56
C ARG A 234 17.77 14.48 -2.14
N ASP A 235 16.67 14.34 -2.89
CA ASP A 235 15.83 15.47 -3.33
C ASP A 235 14.89 15.86 -2.17
N PHE A 236 15.46 16.54 -1.17
CA PHE A 236 14.77 16.83 0.08
C PHE A 236 13.55 17.74 -0.10
N ASP A 237 13.57 18.65 -1.08
CA ASP A 237 12.45 19.54 -1.33
C ASP A 237 11.25 18.81 -1.95
N ARG A 238 11.48 17.95 -2.95
CA ARG A 238 10.42 17.11 -3.52
C ARG A 238 9.91 16.13 -2.47
N GLY A 239 10.82 15.52 -1.71
CA GLY A 239 10.48 14.58 -0.64
C GLY A 239 9.62 15.22 0.45
N ARG A 240 9.98 16.43 0.89
CA ARG A 240 9.24 17.17 1.92
C ARG A 240 7.82 17.48 1.46
N ARG A 241 7.62 18.01 0.25
CA ARG A 241 6.28 18.28 -0.30
C ARG A 241 5.42 17.01 -0.37
N ALA A 242 6.02 15.90 -0.80
CA ALA A 242 5.34 14.61 -0.89
C ALA A 242 4.98 14.06 0.50
N ALA A 243 5.89 14.18 1.49
CA ALA A 243 5.62 13.77 2.86
C ALA A 243 4.56 14.65 3.53
N GLU A 244 4.60 15.97 3.35
CA GLU A 244 3.56 16.92 3.78
C GLU A 244 2.19 16.49 3.26
N ARG A 245 2.10 16.18 1.96
CA ARG A 245 0.85 15.70 1.36
C ARG A 245 0.36 14.38 1.95
N ALA A 246 1.26 13.43 2.21
CA ALA A 246 0.90 12.16 2.84
C ALA A 246 0.39 12.37 4.28
N MET A 247 1.03 13.25 5.06
CA MET A 247 0.59 13.61 6.41
C MET A 247 -0.78 14.29 6.42
N GLU A 248 -1.04 15.22 5.50
CA GLU A 248 -2.36 15.86 5.37
C GLU A 248 -3.48 14.84 5.15
N LEU A 249 -3.26 13.86 4.28
CA LEU A 249 -4.24 12.82 3.98
C LEU A 249 -4.43 11.85 5.17
N GLN A 250 -3.35 11.57 5.89
CA GLN A 250 -3.35 10.80 7.12
C GLN A 250 -4.14 11.50 8.25
N GLU A 251 -3.98 12.82 8.40
CA GLU A 251 -4.74 13.64 9.35
C GLU A 251 -6.21 13.79 8.94
N ALA A 252 -6.49 13.94 7.64
CA ALA A 252 -7.85 13.99 7.12
C ALA A 252 -8.63 12.72 7.52
N PHE A 253 -8.02 11.54 7.32
CA PHE A 253 -8.56 10.25 7.76
C PHE A 253 -8.88 10.23 9.27
N LEU A 254 -7.95 10.63 10.14
CA LEU A 254 -8.19 10.67 11.59
C LEU A 254 -9.35 11.61 11.99
N SER A 255 -9.55 12.69 11.23
CA SER A 255 -10.61 13.66 11.51
C SER A 255 -12.00 13.23 11.02
N GLY A 256 -12.14 12.03 10.44
CA GLY A 256 -13.39 11.54 9.85
C GLY A 256 -13.80 12.28 8.57
N ARG A 257 -12.90 13.11 8.01
CA ARG A 257 -13.09 13.84 6.77
C ARG A 257 -12.28 13.11 5.69
N GLU A 258 -12.94 12.24 4.93
CA GLU A 258 -12.41 11.56 3.73
C GLU A 258 -10.90 11.23 3.72
N GLY A 259 -10.55 9.96 3.79
CA GLY A 259 -9.21 9.49 3.48
C GLY A 259 -9.18 7.97 3.41
N LEU A 260 -8.30 7.40 2.59
CA LEU A 260 -7.89 6.02 2.79
C LEU A 260 -7.01 5.99 4.06
N ALA A 261 -7.02 4.90 4.83
CA ALA A 261 -6.08 4.76 5.94
C ALA A 261 -4.66 4.69 5.36
N VAL A 262 -3.93 5.80 5.38
CA VAL A 262 -2.54 5.88 4.92
C VAL A 262 -1.64 5.89 6.14
N VAL A 263 -0.71 4.94 6.20
CA VAL A 263 0.30 4.87 7.26
C VAL A 263 1.65 5.23 6.69
N GLY A 264 2.46 5.94 7.47
CA GLY A 264 3.86 6.21 7.18
C GLY A 264 4.14 7.63 6.69
N GLY A 265 3.13 8.51 6.61
CA GLY A 265 3.33 9.90 6.19
C GLY A 265 4.33 10.61 7.10
N TYR A 266 4.14 10.53 8.42
CA TYR A 266 5.11 11.07 9.37
C TYR A 266 6.42 10.29 9.33
N MET A 267 6.38 8.96 9.17
CA MET A 267 7.60 8.16 9.02
C MET A 267 8.49 8.62 7.86
N ARG A 268 7.90 9.00 6.71
CA ARG A 268 8.68 9.53 5.58
C ARG A 268 9.23 10.93 5.85
N ALA A 269 8.46 11.80 6.50
CA ALA A 269 8.95 13.10 6.95
C ALA A 269 10.13 12.96 7.94
N GLY A 270 10.02 12.01 8.89
CA GLY A 270 11.08 11.69 9.83
C GLY A 270 12.32 11.10 9.15
N HIS A 271 12.15 10.24 8.14
CA HIS A 271 13.26 9.72 7.35
C HIS A 271 14.01 10.82 6.61
N LEU A 272 13.29 11.74 5.93
CA LEU A 272 13.89 12.90 5.27
C LEU A 272 14.67 13.77 6.27
N ALA A 273 14.08 14.07 7.43
CA ALA A 273 14.75 14.84 8.49
C ALA A 273 16.02 14.14 9.00
N ALA A 274 15.99 12.82 9.19
CA ALA A 274 17.14 12.04 9.64
C ALA A 274 18.29 12.02 8.60
N LEU A 275 17.97 11.95 7.30
CA LEU A 275 18.96 12.04 6.22
C LEU A 275 19.61 13.45 6.10
N GLN A 276 18.94 14.47 6.65
CA GLN A 276 19.47 15.83 6.80
C GLN A 276 20.11 16.06 8.18
N GLU A 277 20.36 14.99 8.95
CA GLU A 277 20.96 15.02 10.29
C GLU A 277 20.15 15.80 11.34
N ARG A 278 18.88 16.08 11.05
CA ARG A 278 17.94 16.73 11.97
C ARG A 278 17.24 15.68 12.84
N TYR A 279 18.04 14.97 13.64
CA TYR A 279 17.55 13.81 14.39
C TYR A 279 16.46 14.15 15.42
N SER A 280 16.52 15.32 16.06
CA SER A 280 15.48 15.77 16.99
C SER A 280 14.13 16.00 16.30
N ASP A 281 14.13 16.53 15.08
CA ASP A 281 12.91 16.69 14.26
C ASP A 281 12.40 15.31 13.81
N ALA A 282 13.32 14.43 13.40
CA ALA A 282 12.98 13.07 12.97
C ALA A 282 12.25 12.29 14.08
N LEU A 283 12.73 12.39 15.33
CA LEU A 283 12.09 11.76 16.49
C LEU A 283 10.65 12.24 16.68
N GLN A 284 10.39 13.54 16.56
CA GLN A 284 9.03 14.08 16.69
C GLN A 284 8.08 13.50 15.63
N TYR A 285 8.54 13.39 14.37
CA TYR A 285 7.76 12.76 13.32
C TYR A 285 7.51 11.27 13.59
N PHE A 286 8.53 10.53 13.99
CA PHE A 286 8.36 9.10 14.29
C PHE A 286 7.44 8.85 15.48
N GLU A 287 7.48 9.68 16.53
CA GLU A 287 6.57 9.62 17.67
C GLU A 287 5.12 9.91 17.25
N ARG A 288 4.89 10.87 16.34
CA ARG A 288 3.56 11.10 15.74
C ARG A 288 3.06 9.92 14.91
N GLU A 289 3.96 9.22 14.21
CA GLU A 289 3.57 7.98 13.51
C GLU A 289 3.16 6.87 14.50
N ILE A 290 3.84 6.75 15.65
CA ILE A 290 3.43 5.82 16.70
C ILE A 290 2.02 6.16 17.20
N ASP A 291 1.74 7.42 17.52
CA ASP A 291 0.41 7.86 17.96
C ASP A 291 -0.67 7.49 16.92
N PHE A 292 -0.40 7.77 15.65
CA PHE A 292 -1.29 7.38 14.57
C PHE A 292 -1.54 5.87 14.55
N LEU A 293 -0.48 5.06 14.56
CA LEU A 293 -0.57 3.60 14.57
C LEU A 293 -1.29 3.02 15.79
N VAL A 294 -1.22 3.68 16.94
CA VAL A 294 -1.96 3.28 18.15
C VAL A 294 -3.45 3.59 18.01
N ARG A 295 -3.78 4.71 17.37
CA ARG A 295 -5.16 5.18 17.16
C ARG A 295 -5.87 4.49 16.01
N THR A 296 -5.12 3.89 15.08
CA THR A 296 -5.67 3.17 13.93
C THR A 296 -5.41 1.67 14.02
N ASP A 297 -6.44 0.84 13.87
CA ASP A 297 -6.28 -0.61 13.73
C ASP A 297 -5.89 -0.99 12.29
N HIS A 298 -4.68 -0.59 11.87
CA HIS A 298 -4.23 -0.78 10.48
C HIS A 298 -3.56 -2.13 10.28
N ALA A 299 -3.93 -2.86 9.22
CA ALA A 299 -3.43 -4.20 8.93
C ALA A 299 -1.88 -4.27 8.75
N LEU A 300 -1.26 -3.21 8.24
CA LEU A 300 0.21 -3.11 8.11
C LEU A 300 0.94 -2.64 9.38
N ARG A 301 0.25 -2.37 10.49
CA ARG A 301 0.85 -1.85 11.73
C ARG A 301 2.08 -2.64 12.17
N ASN A 302 1.95 -3.96 12.28
CA ASN A 302 3.03 -4.82 12.74
C ASN A 302 4.26 -4.78 11.81
N ARG A 303 4.05 -4.58 10.50
CA ARG A 303 5.15 -4.45 9.52
C ARG A 303 5.87 -3.13 9.71
N ILE A 304 5.11 -2.05 9.87
CA ILE A 304 5.63 -0.68 9.94
C ILE A 304 6.37 -0.43 11.26
N LEU A 305 5.92 -1.07 12.36
CA LEU A 305 6.60 -0.97 13.65
C LEU A 305 8.06 -1.47 13.61
N VAL A 306 8.40 -2.43 12.73
CA VAL A 306 9.80 -2.86 12.57
C VAL A 306 10.66 -1.72 12.01
N GLU A 307 10.22 -1.11 10.91
CA GLU A 307 10.90 0.05 10.30
C GLU A 307 10.98 1.23 11.28
N LEU A 308 9.85 1.56 11.91
CA LEU A 308 9.72 2.74 12.76
C LEU A 308 10.63 2.65 13.99
N ASN A 309 10.68 1.49 14.66
CA ASN A 309 11.57 1.28 15.80
C ASN A 309 13.05 1.24 15.39
N ALA A 310 13.38 0.67 14.22
CA ALA A 310 14.75 0.72 13.69
C ALA A 310 15.21 2.17 13.46
N ARG A 311 14.36 2.99 12.82
CA ARG A 311 14.67 4.40 12.54
C ARG A 311 14.70 5.27 13.81
N LEU A 312 13.78 5.07 14.75
CA LEU A 312 13.82 5.70 16.08
C LEU A 312 15.11 5.36 16.82
N GLY A 313 15.50 4.08 16.82
CA GLY A 313 16.74 3.62 17.45
C GLY A 313 17.96 4.27 16.81
N GLY A 314 18.02 4.34 15.48
CA GLY A 314 19.09 5.02 14.74
C GLY A 314 19.18 6.51 15.07
N ALA A 315 18.05 7.23 15.10
CA ALA A 315 18.02 8.65 15.47
C ALA A 315 18.48 8.88 16.92
N HIS A 316 18.04 8.04 17.87
CA HIS A 316 18.51 8.11 19.25
C HIS A 316 20.01 7.82 19.38
N LEU A 317 20.53 6.84 18.62
CA LEU A 317 21.94 6.50 18.61
C LEU A 317 22.79 7.69 18.14
N ARG A 318 22.37 8.37 17.06
CA ARG A 318 23.05 9.57 16.52
C ARG A 318 23.02 10.76 17.47
N LEU A 319 22.01 10.84 18.35
CA LEU A 319 21.94 11.82 19.43
C LEU A 319 22.69 11.41 20.71
N GLY A 320 23.40 10.27 20.71
CA GLY A 320 24.15 9.77 21.88
C GLY A 320 23.29 9.06 22.94
N ASN A 321 22.00 8.85 22.68
CA ASN A 321 21.07 8.19 23.60
C ASN A 321 21.14 6.66 23.48
N VAL A 322 22.32 6.08 23.72
CA VAL A 322 22.63 4.67 23.46
C VAL A 322 21.66 3.70 24.16
N HIS A 323 21.30 3.97 25.41
CA HIS A 323 20.37 3.11 26.15
C HIS A 323 18.99 3.04 25.49
N LYS A 324 18.43 4.19 25.10
CA LYS A 324 17.12 4.26 24.43
C LYS A 324 17.19 3.64 23.02
N ALA A 325 18.29 3.87 22.30
CA ALA A 325 18.53 3.25 21.00
C ALA A 325 18.50 1.72 21.08
N ASN A 326 19.22 1.13 22.04
CA ASN A 326 19.26 -0.32 22.22
C ASN A 326 17.90 -0.91 22.60
N ALA A 327 17.11 -0.23 23.42
CA ALA A 327 15.75 -0.65 23.74
C ALA A 327 14.85 -0.68 22.49
N LEU A 328 14.93 0.34 21.63
CA LEU A 328 14.17 0.41 20.38
C LEU A 328 14.62 -0.64 19.37
N PHE A 329 15.93 -0.90 19.27
CA PHE A 329 16.48 -1.98 18.47
C PHE A 329 15.98 -3.36 18.91
N HIS A 330 15.87 -3.60 20.22
CA HIS A 330 15.27 -4.83 20.74
C HIS A 330 13.81 -4.96 20.28
N VAL A 331 13.01 -3.90 20.44
CA VAL A 331 11.60 -3.91 20.00
C VAL A 331 11.47 -4.17 18.50
N ALA A 332 12.34 -3.59 17.67
CA ALA A 332 12.35 -3.80 16.23
C ALA A 332 12.62 -5.27 15.86
N LEU A 333 13.66 -5.87 16.47
CA LEU A 333 14.04 -7.27 16.22
C LEU A 333 13.00 -8.25 16.75
N GLU A 334 12.46 -8.04 17.96
CA GLU A 334 11.40 -8.88 18.52
C GLU A 334 10.13 -8.83 17.67
N SER A 335 9.78 -7.64 17.16
CA SER A 335 8.64 -7.45 16.25
C SER A 335 8.85 -8.18 14.92
N PHE A 336 10.07 -8.12 14.37
CA PHE A 336 10.45 -8.87 13.18
C PHE A 336 10.35 -10.38 13.41
N GLU A 337 10.96 -10.91 14.47
CA GLU A 337 10.91 -12.34 14.80
C GLU A 337 9.49 -12.85 15.02
N ARG A 338 8.64 -12.04 15.68
CA ARG A 338 7.23 -12.38 15.86
C ARG A 338 6.52 -12.50 14.51
N ARG A 339 6.78 -11.62 13.54
CA ARG A 339 6.23 -11.72 12.18
C ARG A 339 6.69 -13.02 11.50
N VAL A 340 7.98 -13.34 11.59
CA VAL A 340 8.54 -14.57 11.02
C VAL A 340 7.88 -15.82 11.63
N ARG A 341 7.67 -15.87 12.96
CA ARG A 341 6.95 -16.98 13.62
C ARG A 341 5.51 -17.15 13.15
N LEU A 342 4.88 -16.07 12.67
CA LEU A 342 3.54 -16.07 12.09
C LEU A 342 3.53 -16.36 10.58
N GLY A 343 4.68 -16.73 9.99
CA GLY A 343 4.82 -17.00 8.56
C GLY A 343 5.06 -15.77 7.69
N ALA A 344 5.08 -14.57 8.27
CA ALA A 344 5.28 -13.30 7.55
C ALA A 344 6.77 -12.91 7.52
N ASP A 345 7.60 -13.69 6.82
CA ASP A 345 9.01 -13.36 6.52
C ASP A 345 9.07 -12.65 5.16
N ASP A 346 9.36 -11.35 5.16
CA ASP A 346 9.41 -10.52 3.94
C ASP A 346 10.75 -9.77 3.83
N PRO A 347 11.25 -9.52 2.61
CA PRO A 347 12.57 -8.94 2.42
C PRO A 347 12.69 -7.49 2.92
N PHE A 348 11.58 -6.77 3.09
CA PHE A 348 11.59 -5.38 3.55
C PHE A 348 11.82 -5.29 5.06
N THR A 349 11.14 -6.11 5.86
CA THR A 349 11.38 -6.14 7.31
C THR A 349 12.70 -6.79 7.66
N ARG A 350 13.15 -7.77 6.85
CA ARG A 350 14.49 -8.36 6.95
C ARG A 350 15.60 -7.35 6.73
N TYR A 351 15.42 -6.43 5.78
CA TYR A 351 16.34 -5.31 5.57
C TYR A 351 16.49 -4.45 6.82
N TYR A 352 15.38 -4.13 7.51
CA TYR A 352 15.45 -3.35 8.73
C TYR A 352 16.10 -4.10 9.89
N ALA A 353 15.89 -5.42 10.00
CA ALA A 353 16.66 -6.26 10.94
C ALA A 353 18.18 -6.19 10.66
N ALA A 354 18.57 -6.27 9.38
CA ALA A 354 19.97 -6.07 8.97
C ALA A 354 20.51 -4.70 9.39
N SER A 355 19.72 -3.63 9.15
CA SER A 355 20.09 -2.26 9.50
C SER A 355 20.29 -2.07 11.01
N VAL A 356 19.46 -2.72 11.83
CA VAL A 356 19.59 -2.68 13.30
C VAL A 356 20.91 -3.32 13.75
N HIS A 357 21.24 -4.49 13.21
CA HIS A 357 22.52 -5.13 13.51
C HIS A 357 23.71 -4.30 13.02
N ALA A 358 23.62 -3.70 11.83
CA ALA A 358 24.66 -2.82 11.31
C ALA A 358 24.91 -1.62 12.22
N MET A 359 23.85 -0.94 12.67
CA MET A 359 23.95 0.19 13.60
C MET A 359 24.47 -0.19 14.99
N ARG A 360 24.28 -1.45 15.41
CA ARG A 360 24.85 -1.99 16.66
C ARG A 360 26.33 -2.38 16.54
N GLY A 361 26.88 -2.42 15.33
CA GLY A 361 28.22 -2.93 15.05
C GLY A 361 28.31 -4.45 14.92
N ASP A 362 27.17 -5.15 14.86
CA ASP A 362 27.09 -6.60 14.75
C ASP A 362 27.18 -7.03 13.27
N ALA A 363 28.40 -7.05 12.71
CA ALA A 363 28.60 -7.24 11.27
C ALA A 363 28.08 -8.58 10.72
N GLU A 364 28.31 -9.69 11.41
CA GLU A 364 27.88 -11.03 10.98
C GLU A 364 26.36 -11.13 10.76
N PRO A 365 25.50 -10.87 11.77
CA PRO A 365 24.06 -10.95 11.58
C PRO A 365 23.54 -9.88 10.61
N ALA A 366 24.17 -8.70 10.55
CA ALA A 366 23.78 -7.67 9.59
C ALA A 366 23.95 -8.16 8.14
N LEU A 367 25.11 -8.73 7.81
CA LEU A 367 25.40 -9.25 6.48
C LEU A 367 24.50 -10.44 6.12
N ALA A 368 24.26 -11.36 7.07
CA ALA A 368 23.40 -12.52 6.84
C ALA A 368 21.93 -12.13 6.54
N PHE A 369 21.37 -11.17 7.27
CA PHE A 369 20.02 -10.68 6.98
C PHE A 369 19.97 -9.89 5.66
N LEU A 370 21.01 -9.10 5.38
CA LEU A 370 21.11 -8.33 4.14
C LEU A 370 21.19 -9.24 2.91
N GLU A 371 22.03 -10.27 2.94
CA GLU A 371 22.14 -11.28 1.88
C GLU A 371 20.81 -11.96 1.58
N ARG A 372 20.10 -12.38 2.62
CA ARG A 372 18.75 -12.96 2.47
C ARG A 372 17.74 -11.97 1.89
N SER A 373 17.85 -10.67 2.20
CA SER A 373 16.98 -9.64 1.61
C SER A 373 17.32 -9.42 0.13
N LEU A 374 18.61 -9.40 -0.22
CA LEU A 374 19.11 -9.29 -1.59
C LEU A 374 18.69 -10.46 -2.48
N ALA A 375 18.58 -11.66 -1.93
CA ALA A 375 18.13 -12.84 -2.68
C ALA A 375 16.70 -12.69 -3.26
N GLU A 376 15.85 -11.89 -2.62
CA GLU A 376 14.47 -11.66 -3.07
C GLU A 376 14.28 -10.30 -3.77
N LEU A 377 15.00 -9.25 -3.33
CA LEU A 377 14.89 -7.88 -3.89
C LEU A 377 16.27 -7.29 -4.21
N PRO A 378 17.00 -7.85 -5.19
CA PRO A 378 18.42 -7.54 -5.39
C PRO A 378 18.67 -6.06 -5.71
N ALA A 379 17.99 -5.52 -6.73
CA ALA A 379 18.24 -4.16 -7.21
C ALA A 379 17.88 -3.11 -6.13
N PHE A 380 16.66 -3.20 -5.58
CA PHE A 380 16.19 -2.26 -4.58
C PHE A 380 17.01 -2.32 -3.29
N THR A 381 17.22 -3.51 -2.74
CA THR A 381 17.98 -3.70 -1.50
C THR A 381 19.42 -3.23 -1.65
N ALA A 382 20.09 -3.54 -2.77
CA ALA A 382 21.46 -3.11 -3.01
C ALA A 382 21.57 -1.58 -3.11
N ALA A 383 20.69 -0.96 -3.89
CA ALA A 383 20.70 0.48 -4.12
C ALA A 383 20.46 1.26 -2.82
N ARG A 384 19.47 0.85 -2.01
CA ARG A 384 19.17 1.54 -0.76
C ARG A 384 20.26 1.33 0.30
N ALA A 385 20.83 0.12 0.45
CA ALA A 385 21.91 -0.14 1.42
C ALA A 385 23.16 0.70 1.15
N ARG A 386 23.41 1.03 -0.12
CA ARG A 386 24.52 1.91 -0.53
C ARG A 386 24.27 3.37 -0.13
N ILE A 387 23.02 3.81 -0.10
CA ILE A 387 22.64 5.23 0.12
C ILE A 387 22.39 5.49 1.61
N GLU A 388 21.64 4.61 2.26
CA GLU A 388 21.15 4.78 3.62
C GLU A 388 22.30 4.70 4.65
N PRO A 389 22.33 5.60 5.66
CA PRO A 389 23.43 5.71 6.63
C PRO A 389 23.49 4.58 7.66
N GLU A 390 22.43 3.78 7.79
CA GLU A 390 22.35 2.67 8.74
C GLU A 390 23.42 1.60 8.49
N PHE A 391 23.97 1.54 7.26
CA PHE A 391 25.03 0.61 6.87
C PHE A 391 26.42 1.25 6.79
N ASP A 392 26.59 2.52 7.21
CA ASP A 392 27.87 3.24 7.16
C ASP A 392 29.02 2.42 7.79
N GLY A 393 28.75 1.75 8.92
CA GLY A 393 29.72 0.91 9.63
C GLY A 393 30.17 -0.35 8.88
N LEU A 394 29.45 -0.77 7.84
CA LEU A 394 29.78 -1.96 7.03
C LEU A 394 30.42 -1.61 5.68
N ARG A 395 30.46 -0.34 5.26
CA ARG A 395 31.00 0.06 3.94
C ARG A 395 32.49 -0.28 3.75
N ALA A 396 33.24 -0.44 4.84
CA ALA A 396 34.63 -0.87 4.78
C ALA A 396 34.79 -2.41 4.77
N ASP A 397 33.73 -3.18 5.02
CA ASP A 397 33.76 -4.65 5.02
C ASP A 397 33.74 -5.18 3.58
N PRO A 398 34.77 -5.93 3.13
CA PRO A 398 34.79 -6.47 1.77
C PRO A 398 33.61 -7.39 1.43
N ARG A 399 32.97 -8.01 2.43
CA ARG A 399 31.76 -8.83 2.24
C ARG A 399 30.56 -7.96 1.87
N PHE A 400 30.41 -6.80 2.51
CA PHE A 400 29.36 -5.83 2.19
C PHE A 400 29.51 -5.35 0.74
N GLU A 401 30.73 -4.94 0.36
CA GLU A 401 31.01 -4.49 -1.01
C GLU A 401 30.74 -5.59 -2.05
N ARG A 402 31.04 -6.86 -1.73
CA ARG A 402 30.68 -7.99 -2.62
C ARG A 402 29.16 -8.16 -2.74
N LEU A 403 28.44 -8.13 -1.62
CA LEU A 403 26.97 -8.28 -1.62
C LEU A 403 26.28 -7.19 -2.43
N ILE A 404 26.76 -5.94 -2.33
CA ILE A 404 26.14 -4.78 -2.97
C ILE A 404 26.67 -4.53 -4.40
N GLY A 405 27.93 -4.90 -4.68
CA GLY A 405 28.60 -4.67 -5.96
C GLY A 405 28.21 -5.63 -7.08
N LEU A 406 27.73 -6.85 -6.77
CA LEU A 406 27.37 -7.86 -7.77
C LEU A 406 26.05 -7.55 -8.52
N LEU A 407 25.30 -6.52 -8.13
CA LEU A 407 23.90 -6.33 -8.53
C LEU A 407 23.57 -4.99 -9.19
N THR A 408 24.56 -4.19 -9.61
CA THR A 408 24.29 -2.90 -10.29
C THR A 408 25.06 -2.74 -11.62
N PRO A 409 24.39 -2.38 -12.73
CA PRO A 409 25.06 -1.66 -13.82
C PRO A 409 25.58 -0.33 -13.26
N ARG A 410 26.76 0.11 -13.70
CA ARG A 410 27.37 1.38 -13.27
C ARG A 410 26.37 2.53 -13.42
N LEU A 411 25.83 3.02 -12.30
CA LEU A 411 25.10 4.28 -12.27
C LEU A 411 26.11 5.38 -12.61
N SER A 412 25.95 5.98 -13.79
CA SER A 412 26.68 7.20 -14.14
C SER A 412 26.06 8.33 -13.32
N LEU A 413 26.89 9.01 -12.52
CA LEU A 413 26.53 10.20 -11.76
C LEU A 413 26.12 11.35 -12.68
#